data_AF-A0A931LQ01-F1
#
_entry.id   AF-A0A931LQ01-F1
#
_cell.length_a   1.000
_cell.length_b   1.000
_cell.length_c   1.000
_cell.angle_alpha   90.00
_cell.angle_beta   90.00
_cell.angle_gamma   90.00
#
_symmetry.space_group_name_H-M   'P 1'
#
loop_
_entity.id
_entity.type
_entity.pdbx_description
1 polymer ?
#
loop_
_entity_poly.entity_id
_entity_poly.type
_entity_poly.pdbx_seq_one_letter_code
_entity_poly.pdbx_strand_id
1 'polypeptide(L)'
;MRYLKYIGIIGPVVVLAGTLLVWAWTTRQLSVGTDYPPKVLEALAFKDVDRDPGFQATMTELIGDMECETPETGKSLCKLPIRFQHLRILAQQDFPRIKNYEGQICKLRPAEQYQADHTQLCNSLEKISRELDTMQLTASQAGQFLHENKPESLGTVLDEIVNRLERTRQSFISRMKTLSEIAWLKPALPALPTK
;
A
#
# COMPACT_ATOMS: atom_id res chain seq x y z
N MET A 1 78.39 14.43 -20.49
CA MET A 1 77.11 14.31 -21.23
C MET A 1 76.63 12.87 -21.14
N ARG A 2 75.46 12.62 -20.54
CA ARG A 2 74.51 11.52 -20.84
C ARG A 2 73.36 11.57 -19.84
N TYR A 3 72.39 12.44 -20.13
CA TYR A 3 71.02 12.35 -19.62
C TYR A 3 70.20 11.48 -20.57
N LEU A 4 69.09 10.94 -20.06
CA LEU A 4 67.99 10.21 -20.73
C LEU A 4 68.05 8.68 -20.63
N LYS A 5 67.38 8.14 -19.60
CA LYS A 5 66.76 6.80 -19.59
C LYS A 5 65.69 6.70 -18.49
N TYR A 6 64.67 7.57 -18.53
CA TYR A 6 63.48 7.44 -17.66
C TYR A 6 62.23 7.92 -18.39
N ILE A 7 61.89 7.27 -19.50
CA ILE A 7 60.57 7.40 -20.12
C ILE A 7 60.18 5.97 -20.53
N GLY A 8 59.33 5.31 -19.74
CA GLY A 8 58.93 3.94 -20.07
C GLY A 8 58.04 3.19 -19.07
N ILE A 9 57.71 3.77 -17.91
CA ILE A 9 56.92 3.04 -16.88
C ILE A 9 55.66 3.80 -16.44
N ILE A 10 55.42 5.03 -16.90
CA ILE A 10 54.24 5.82 -16.47
C ILE A 10 52.99 5.50 -17.32
N GLY A 11 53.15 4.92 -18.51
CA GLY A 11 52.04 4.60 -19.43
C GLY A 11 51.01 3.57 -18.93
N PRO A 12 51.40 2.39 -18.40
CA PRO A 12 50.44 1.33 -18.11
C PRO A 12 49.64 1.52 -16.80
N VAL A 13 50.14 2.33 -15.86
CA VAL A 13 49.47 2.55 -14.56
C VAL A 13 48.25 3.48 -14.70
N VAL A 14 48.31 4.48 -15.59
CA VAL A 14 47.21 5.42 -15.82
C VAL A 14 46.03 4.74 -16.52
N VAL A 15 46.29 3.79 -17.42
CA VAL A 15 45.24 3.05 -18.14
C VAL A 15 44.46 2.10 -17.20
N LEU A 16 45.14 1.45 -16.25
CA LEU A 16 44.49 0.58 -15.26
C LEU A 16 43.64 1.35 -14.24
N ALA A 17 44.06 2.55 -13.83
CA ALA A 17 43.26 3.39 -12.94
C ALA A 17 42.00 3.93 -13.64
N GLY A 18 42.09 4.30 -14.92
CA GLY A 18 40.96 4.75 -15.72
C GLY A 18 39.89 3.68 -15.94
N THR A 19 40.30 2.43 -16.23
CA THR A 19 39.36 1.32 -16.42
C THR A 19 38.68 0.90 -15.12
N LEU A 20 39.38 0.91 -13.98
CA LEU A 20 38.77 0.63 -12.67
C LEU A 20 37.73 1.69 -12.27
N LEU A 21 37.98 2.97 -12.57
CA LEU A 21 37.00 4.04 -12.32
C LEU A 21 35.76 3.93 -13.21
N VAL A 22 35.92 3.57 -14.49
CA VAL A 22 34.78 3.34 -15.40
C VAL A 22 33.95 2.12 -14.95
N TRP A 23 34.60 1.04 -14.52
CA TRP A 23 33.91 -0.13 -13.97
C TRP A 23 33.20 0.18 -12.64
N ALA A 24 33.82 0.92 -11.74
CA ALA A 24 33.18 1.32 -10.48
C ALA A 24 31.96 2.23 -10.72
N TRP A 25 31.98 3.04 -11.78
CA TRP A 25 30.86 3.90 -12.17
C TRP A 25 29.73 3.12 -12.84
N THR A 26 30.04 2.17 -13.74
CA THR A 26 29.02 1.29 -14.35
C THR A 26 28.40 0.34 -13.32
N THR A 27 29.16 -0.20 -12.37
CA THR A 27 28.59 -1.03 -11.28
C THR A 27 27.72 -0.22 -10.32
N ARG A 28 28.04 1.06 -10.08
CA ARG A 28 27.16 1.94 -9.28
C ARG A 28 25.87 2.29 -10.02
N GLN A 29 25.87 2.36 -11.34
CA GLN A 29 24.65 2.51 -12.13
C GLN A 29 23.81 1.23 -12.14
N LEU A 30 24.45 0.05 -12.10
CA LEU A 30 23.76 -1.26 -12.04
C LEU A 30 23.10 -1.55 -10.67
N SER A 31 23.56 -0.95 -9.56
CA SER A 31 22.91 -1.10 -8.25
C SER A 31 21.72 -0.15 -8.04
N VAL A 32 21.52 0.83 -8.92
CA VAL A 32 20.34 1.72 -8.90
C VAL A 32 19.20 1.00 -9.61
N GLY A 33 18.62 -0.01 -8.96
CA GLY A 33 17.41 -0.65 -9.50
C GLY A 33 17.06 -2.02 -8.94
N THR A 34 18.06 -2.83 -8.55
CA THR A 34 17.82 -4.19 -8.04
C THR A 34 17.16 -4.22 -6.67
N ASP A 35 17.37 -3.17 -5.88
CA ASP A 35 16.90 -3.12 -4.49
C ASP A 35 15.50 -2.52 -4.34
N TYR A 36 14.85 -2.13 -5.45
CA TYR A 36 13.53 -1.49 -5.37
C TYR A 36 12.45 -2.45 -4.85
N PRO A 37 12.20 -3.65 -5.44
CA PRO A 37 11.18 -4.56 -4.92
C PRO A 37 11.40 -4.97 -3.45
N PRO A 38 12.63 -5.32 -3.00
CA PRO A 38 12.89 -5.61 -1.59
C PRO A 38 12.54 -4.44 -0.65
N LYS A 39 12.89 -3.20 -1.01
CA LYS A 39 12.58 -2.01 -0.19
C LYS A 39 11.09 -1.75 -0.07
N VAL A 40 10.34 -1.98 -1.15
CA VAL A 40 8.87 -1.87 -1.11
C VAL A 40 8.27 -2.94 -0.21
N LEU A 41 8.72 -4.19 -0.36
CA LEU A 41 8.24 -5.30 0.48
C LEU A 41 8.56 -5.05 1.95
N GLU A 42 9.75 -4.54 2.26
CA GLU A 42 10.13 -4.14 3.61
C GLU A 42 9.22 -3.02 4.17
N ALA A 43 8.93 -2.00 3.37
CA ALA A 43 8.03 -0.92 3.76
C ALA A 43 6.59 -1.40 4.01
N LEU A 44 6.10 -2.37 3.23
CA LEU A 44 4.75 -2.96 3.40
C LEU A 44 4.70 -3.99 4.53
N ALA A 45 5.82 -4.65 4.81
CA ALA A 45 5.98 -5.55 5.94
C ALA A 45 6.25 -4.79 7.24
N PHE A 46 6.51 -3.46 7.19
CA PHE A 46 6.95 -2.65 8.32
C PHE A 46 6.12 -2.98 9.56
N LYS A 47 6.80 -3.59 10.52
CA LYS A 47 6.22 -4.17 11.72
C LYS A 47 6.79 -3.41 12.90
N ASP A 48 6.16 -2.30 13.25
CA ASP A 48 6.23 -1.87 14.64
C ASP A 48 5.40 -2.88 15.42
N VAL A 49 6.06 -3.79 16.15
CA VAL A 49 5.48 -5.02 16.73
C VAL A 49 4.24 -4.71 17.58
N ASP A 50 4.13 -3.50 18.12
CA ASP A 50 3.02 -3.06 18.96
C ASP A 50 1.97 -2.19 18.23
N ARG A 51 2.20 -1.76 16.98
CA ARG A 51 1.38 -0.73 16.32
C ARG A 51 1.00 -0.97 14.86
N ASP A 52 1.75 -1.78 14.13
CA ASP A 52 1.53 -2.03 12.70
C ASP A 52 1.58 -3.54 12.39
N PRO A 53 0.44 -4.17 12.05
CA PRO A 53 0.40 -5.59 11.72
C PRO A 53 0.91 -5.89 10.28
N GLY A 54 1.28 -4.85 9.53
CA GLY A 54 1.68 -4.92 8.13
C GLY A 54 0.50 -4.75 7.17
N PHE A 55 0.80 -4.40 5.92
CA PHE A 55 -0.21 -4.08 4.91
C PHE A 55 -1.14 -5.26 4.62
N GLN A 56 -0.60 -6.48 4.55
CA GLN A 56 -1.38 -7.70 4.31
C GLN A 56 -2.47 -7.90 5.37
N ALA A 57 -2.10 -7.86 6.64
CA ALA A 57 -3.02 -8.05 7.76
C ALA A 57 -4.05 -6.92 7.80
N THR A 58 -3.59 -5.66 7.69
CA THR A 58 -4.45 -4.48 7.64
C THR A 58 -5.53 -4.60 6.56
N MET A 59 -5.15 -4.98 5.34
CA MET A 59 -6.12 -5.12 4.24
C MET A 59 -7.05 -6.32 4.42
N THR A 60 -6.59 -7.40 5.07
CA THR A 60 -7.42 -8.58 5.37
C THR A 60 -8.52 -8.22 6.37
N GLU A 61 -8.13 -7.56 7.46
CA GLU A 61 -9.02 -7.07 8.51
C GLU A 61 -10.03 -6.08 7.94
N LEU A 62 -9.58 -5.07 7.19
CA LEU A 62 -10.48 -4.10 6.54
C LEU A 62 -11.53 -4.74 5.62
N ILE A 63 -11.14 -5.71 4.79
CA ILE A 63 -12.07 -6.38 3.86
C ILE A 63 -13.08 -7.25 4.64
N GLY A 64 -12.62 -7.95 5.68
CA GLY A 64 -13.47 -8.76 6.55
C GLY A 64 -14.42 -7.92 7.40
N ASP A 65 -13.95 -6.80 7.94
CA ASP A 65 -14.76 -5.92 8.78
C ASP A 65 -15.79 -5.08 8.01
N MET A 66 -15.65 -4.96 6.70
CA MET A 66 -16.70 -4.38 5.88
C MET A 66 -17.71 -5.41 5.37
N GLU A 67 -17.53 -6.70 5.67
CA GLU A 67 -18.50 -7.71 5.27
C GLU A 67 -19.82 -7.50 6.01
N CYS A 68 -20.89 -7.28 5.24
CA CYS A 68 -22.19 -6.90 5.76
C CYS A 68 -23.12 -8.06 6.08
N GLU A 69 -22.82 -9.26 5.58
CA GLU A 69 -23.65 -10.45 5.77
C GLU A 69 -22.85 -11.50 6.54
N THR A 70 -23.45 -12.08 7.58
CA THR A 70 -22.90 -13.33 8.12
C THR A 70 -23.15 -14.45 7.11
N PRO A 71 -22.13 -15.21 6.69
CA PRO A 71 -22.30 -16.34 5.77
C PRO A 71 -23.33 -17.37 6.25
N GLU A 72 -23.49 -17.49 7.57
CA GLU A 72 -24.31 -18.53 8.20
C GLU A 72 -25.80 -18.17 8.32
N THR A 73 -26.14 -16.88 8.43
CA THR A 73 -27.53 -16.47 8.73
C THR A 73 -28.16 -15.52 7.71
N GLY A 74 -27.38 -15.00 6.75
CA GLY A 74 -27.84 -14.01 5.76
C GLY A 74 -28.36 -12.70 6.39
N LYS A 75 -28.17 -12.50 7.70
CA LYS A 75 -28.59 -11.28 8.39
C LYS A 75 -27.59 -10.15 8.11
N SER A 76 -28.13 -9.00 7.72
CA SER A 76 -27.36 -7.78 7.53
C SER A 76 -26.86 -7.25 8.88
N LEU A 77 -25.56 -7.44 9.16
CA LEU A 77 -24.88 -6.87 10.33
C LEU A 77 -24.64 -5.35 10.18
N CYS A 78 -24.67 -4.85 8.94
CA CYS A 78 -24.34 -3.47 8.62
C CYS A 78 -25.40 -2.43 9.03
N LYS A 79 -26.56 -2.85 9.55
CA LYS A 79 -27.57 -1.91 10.08
C LYS A 79 -27.44 -1.66 11.58
N LEU A 80 -26.46 -2.26 12.25
CA LEU A 80 -26.25 -2.09 13.68
C LEU A 80 -25.42 -0.82 13.99
N PRO A 81 -25.86 0.06 14.90
CA PRO A 81 -25.11 1.27 15.28
C PRO A 81 -23.67 0.98 15.73
N ILE A 82 -23.47 -0.10 16.48
CA ILE A 82 -22.15 -0.52 16.96
C ILE A 82 -21.18 -0.83 15.81
N ARG A 83 -21.70 -1.28 14.65
CA ARG A 83 -20.87 -1.57 13.47
C ARG A 83 -20.36 -0.29 12.83
N PHE A 84 -21.19 0.75 12.71
CA PHE A 84 -20.72 2.05 12.21
C PHE A 84 -19.65 2.67 13.11
N GLN A 85 -19.82 2.60 14.44
CA GLN A 85 -18.80 3.06 15.36
C GLN A 85 -17.48 2.29 15.19
N HIS A 86 -17.55 0.98 15.06
CA HIS A 86 -16.39 0.13 14.83
C HIS A 86 -15.70 0.44 13.51
N LEU A 87 -16.44 0.55 12.40
CA LEU A 87 -15.88 0.92 11.09
C LEU A 87 -15.21 2.29 11.08
N ARG A 88 -15.76 3.25 11.83
CA ARG A 88 -15.13 4.56 12.01
C ARG A 88 -13.79 4.45 12.74
N ILE A 89 -13.73 3.66 13.81
CA ILE A 89 -12.48 3.46 14.58
C ILE A 89 -11.43 2.77 13.72
N LEU A 90 -11.81 1.72 12.99
CA LEU A 90 -10.91 1.04 12.05
C LEU A 90 -10.34 2.01 11.02
N ALA A 91 -11.22 2.76 10.33
CA ALA A 91 -10.78 3.74 9.33
C ALA A 91 -9.82 4.79 9.92
N GLN A 92 -10.08 5.25 11.16
CA GLN A 92 -9.19 6.19 11.86
C GLN A 92 -7.82 5.60 12.20
N GLN A 93 -7.77 4.31 12.53
CA GLN A 93 -6.53 3.61 12.86
C GLN A 93 -5.72 3.25 11.62
N ASP A 94 -6.38 2.83 10.55
CA ASP A 94 -5.73 2.33 9.34
C ASP A 94 -5.37 3.43 8.34
N PHE A 95 -6.12 4.53 8.30
CA PHE A 95 -5.78 5.68 7.45
C PHE A 95 -4.32 6.15 7.62
N PRO A 96 -3.81 6.45 8.84
CA PRO A 96 -2.43 6.87 9.01
C PRO A 96 -1.43 5.77 8.64
N ARG A 97 -1.76 4.48 8.82
CA ARG A 97 -0.90 3.36 8.41
C ARG A 97 -0.76 3.31 6.89
N ILE A 98 -1.87 3.35 6.16
CA ILE A 98 -1.86 3.37 4.69
C ILE A 98 -1.13 4.61 4.15
N LYS A 99 -1.36 5.79 4.76
CA LYS A 99 -0.63 7.02 4.41
C LYS A 99 0.87 6.92 4.68
N ASN A 100 1.27 6.22 5.73
CA ASN A 100 2.68 5.95 5.99
C ASN A 100 3.30 5.07 4.90
N TYR A 101 2.65 3.97 4.50
CA TYR A 101 3.13 3.15 3.39
C TYR A 101 3.23 3.94 2.09
N GLU A 102 2.20 4.69 1.74
CA GLU A 102 2.19 5.60 0.58
C GLU A 102 3.38 6.57 0.64
N GLY A 103 3.57 7.23 1.79
CA GLY A 103 4.65 8.19 2.00
C GLY A 103 6.05 7.60 1.96
N GLN A 104 6.24 6.33 2.35
CA GLN A 104 7.52 5.64 2.29
C GLN A 104 7.81 5.13 0.86
N ILE A 105 6.84 4.46 0.26
CA ILE A 105 6.98 3.78 -1.03
C ILE A 105 7.02 4.79 -2.18
N CYS A 106 6.13 5.78 -2.19
CA CYS A 106 6.00 6.72 -3.31
C CYS A 106 7.10 7.80 -3.35
N LYS A 107 8.00 7.79 -2.36
CA LYS A 107 9.25 8.58 -2.39
C LYS A 107 10.43 7.78 -2.92
N LEU A 108 10.32 6.46 -3.04
CA LEU A 108 11.35 5.62 -3.63
C LEU A 108 11.48 5.97 -5.12
N ARG A 109 12.71 5.97 -5.61
CA ARG A 109 12.99 6.12 -7.04
C ARG A 109 13.10 4.73 -7.67
N PRO A 110 12.09 4.25 -8.39
CA PRO A 110 12.18 2.97 -9.08
C PRO A 110 13.19 3.06 -10.24
N ALA A 111 13.79 1.92 -10.59
CA ALA A 111 14.43 1.80 -11.90
C ALA A 111 13.37 1.76 -13.01
N GLU A 112 13.77 2.06 -14.23
CA GLU A 112 12.89 2.18 -15.40
C GLU A 112 11.95 0.97 -15.57
N GLN A 113 12.48 -0.25 -15.40
CA GLN A 113 11.71 -1.49 -15.49
C GLN A 113 10.58 -1.65 -14.46
N TYR A 114 10.62 -0.90 -13.35
CA TYR A 114 9.61 -0.92 -12.29
C TYR A 114 8.72 0.33 -12.26
N GLN A 115 8.90 1.26 -13.21
CA GLN A 115 8.18 2.55 -13.20
C GLN A 115 6.65 2.37 -13.29
N ALA A 116 6.19 1.42 -14.12
CA ALA A 116 4.78 1.10 -14.27
C ALA A 116 4.20 0.52 -12.96
N ASP A 117 4.86 -0.51 -12.41
CA ASP A 117 4.47 -1.13 -11.14
C ASP A 117 4.43 -0.11 -9.99
N HIS A 118 5.43 0.77 -9.90
CA HIS A 118 5.49 1.83 -8.90
C HIS A 118 4.30 2.78 -9.02
N THR A 119 3.99 3.22 -10.23
CA THR A 119 2.86 4.13 -10.50
C THR A 119 1.54 3.45 -10.12
N GLN A 120 1.36 2.18 -10.50
CA GLN A 120 0.18 1.39 -10.15
C GLN A 120 0.03 1.20 -8.64
N LEU A 121 1.12 0.91 -7.94
CA LEU A 121 1.14 0.75 -6.49
C LEU A 121 0.77 2.05 -5.79
N CYS A 122 1.41 3.17 -6.15
CA CYS A 122 1.14 4.48 -5.55
C CYS A 122 -0.29 4.95 -5.80
N ASN A 123 -0.80 4.79 -7.02
CA ASN A 123 -2.20 5.10 -7.34
C ASN A 123 -3.18 4.23 -6.52
N SER A 124 -2.83 2.98 -6.25
CA SER A 124 -3.66 2.07 -5.45
C SER A 124 -3.65 2.48 -3.98
N LEU A 125 -2.49 2.75 -3.39
CA LEU A 125 -2.34 3.20 -2.01
C LEU A 125 -3.05 4.54 -1.77
N GLU A 126 -2.87 5.51 -2.67
CA GLU A 126 -3.55 6.80 -2.58
C GLU A 126 -5.07 6.60 -2.57
N LYS A 127 -5.60 5.78 -3.48
CA LYS A 127 -7.04 5.57 -3.55
C LYS A 127 -7.58 4.77 -2.36
N ILE A 128 -6.84 3.79 -1.83
CA ILE A 128 -7.19 3.10 -0.57
C ILE A 128 -7.31 4.12 0.56
N SER A 129 -6.32 5.03 0.68
CA SER A 129 -6.35 6.06 1.74
C SER A 129 -7.57 6.99 1.63
N ARG A 130 -7.96 7.40 0.42
CA ARG A 130 -9.16 8.23 0.20
C ARG A 130 -10.46 7.49 0.52
N GLU A 131 -10.49 6.19 0.25
CA GLU A 131 -11.62 5.31 0.59
C GLU A 131 -11.77 5.13 2.10
N LEU A 132 -10.66 4.99 2.84
CA LEU A 132 -10.69 4.97 4.31
C LEU A 132 -11.21 6.30 4.89
N ASP A 133 -10.77 7.44 4.36
CA ASP A 133 -11.29 8.75 4.77
C ASP A 133 -12.80 8.86 4.49
N THR A 134 -13.23 8.42 3.30
CA THR A 134 -14.65 8.39 2.94
C THR A 134 -15.47 7.46 3.85
N MET A 135 -14.92 6.30 4.20
CA MET A 135 -15.52 5.33 5.11
C MET A 135 -15.66 5.92 6.51
N GLN A 136 -14.63 6.59 7.04
CA GLN A 136 -14.69 7.29 8.32
C GLN A 136 -15.81 8.34 8.35
N LEU A 137 -15.89 9.18 7.31
CA LEU A 137 -16.93 10.21 7.20
C LEU A 137 -18.33 9.58 7.14
N THR A 138 -18.49 8.57 6.28
CA THR A 138 -19.77 7.86 6.09
C THR A 138 -20.23 7.19 7.38
N ALA A 139 -19.32 6.49 8.07
CA ALA A 139 -19.61 5.83 9.34
C ALA A 139 -19.92 6.81 10.46
N SER A 140 -19.25 7.98 10.49
CA SER A 140 -19.56 9.04 11.45
C SER A 140 -20.94 9.65 11.22
N GLN A 141 -21.30 9.92 9.97
CA GLN A 141 -22.63 10.42 9.59
C GLN A 141 -23.71 9.41 9.96
N ALA A 142 -23.49 8.12 9.65
CA ALA A 142 -24.40 7.04 10.01
C ALA A 142 -24.62 6.95 11.52
N GLY A 143 -23.52 7.00 12.30
CA GLY A 143 -23.57 6.96 13.77
C GLY A 143 -24.35 8.13 14.37
N GLN A 144 -24.14 9.36 13.88
CA GLN A 144 -24.89 10.54 14.31
C GLN A 144 -26.38 10.41 13.96
N PHE A 145 -26.68 10.00 12.73
CA PHE A 145 -28.04 9.86 12.25
C PHE A 145 -28.84 8.81 13.03
N LEU A 146 -28.20 7.70 13.41
CA LEU A 146 -28.78 6.67 14.28
C LEU A 146 -28.96 7.12 15.73
N HIS A 147 -28.15 8.05 16.21
CA HIS A 147 -28.27 8.59 17.56
C HIS A 147 -29.43 9.59 17.68
N GLU A 148 -29.63 10.41 16.64
CA GLU A 148 -30.62 11.50 16.64
C GLU A 148 -32.03 11.04 16.25
N ASN A 149 -32.17 9.90 15.57
CA ASN A 149 -33.44 9.48 14.98
C ASN A 149 -33.91 8.09 15.44
N LYS A 150 -35.23 7.86 15.40
CA LYS A 150 -35.81 6.54 15.68
C LYS A 150 -35.53 5.57 14.52
N PRO A 151 -35.10 4.32 14.77
CA PRO A 151 -34.69 3.35 13.75
C PRO A 151 -35.71 3.13 12.62
N GLU A 152 -37.00 3.22 12.95
CA GLU A 152 -38.13 2.96 12.07
C GLU A 152 -38.24 3.96 10.90
N SER A 153 -37.66 5.15 11.05
CA SER A 153 -37.69 6.22 10.04
C SER A 153 -36.48 6.23 9.10
N LEU A 154 -35.52 5.31 9.32
CA LEU A 154 -34.17 5.40 8.73
C LEU A 154 -33.90 4.40 7.61
N GLY A 155 -34.89 3.59 7.23
CA GLY A 155 -34.71 2.46 6.32
C GLY A 155 -33.95 2.82 5.05
N THR A 156 -34.43 3.81 4.29
CA THR A 156 -33.85 4.19 2.99
C THR A 156 -32.46 4.82 3.10
N VAL A 157 -32.23 5.67 4.11
CA VAL A 157 -30.93 6.33 4.32
C VAL A 157 -29.88 5.32 4.77
N LEU A 158 -30.24 4.42 5.69
CA LEU A 158 -29.33 3.35 6.13
C LEU A 158 -29.02 2.40 4.98
N ASP A 159 -29.99 2.06 4.14
CA ASP A 159 -29.75 1.23 2.95
C ASP A 159 -28.74 1.89 2.00
N GLU A 160 -28.84 3.20 1.76
CA GLU A 160 -27.87 3.93 0.94
C GLU A 160 -26.46 3.93 1.55
N ILE A 161 -26.36 4.12 2.87
CA ILE A 161 -25.09 4.06 3.60
C ILE A 161 -24.46 2.66 3.51
N VAL A 162 -25.25 1.61 3.74
CA VAL A 162 -24.80 0.21 3.62
C VAL A 162 -24.31 -0.07 2.20
N ASN A 163 -25.07 0.36 1.18
CA ASN A 163 -24.67 0.22 -0.22
C ASN A 163 -23.38 0.99 -0.55
N ARG A 164 -23.12 2.12 0.12
CA ARG A 164 -21.85 2.85 -0.03
C ARG A 164 -20.68 2.11 0.61
N LEU A 165 -20.88 1.50 1.77
CA LEU A 165 -19.86 0.66 2.42
C LEU A 165 -19.54 -0.58 1.58
N GLU A 166 -20.55 -1.27 1.04
CA GLU A 166 -20.31 -2.43 0.17
C GLU A 166 -19.56 -2.02 -1.11
N ARG A 167 -19.90 -0.88 -1.72
CA ARG A 167 -19.11 -0.33 -2.84
C ARG A 167 -17.66 -0.04 -2.45
N THR A 168 -17.42 0.47 -1.25
CA THR A 168 -16.07 0.73 -0.72
C THR A 168 -15.30 -0.59 -0.57
N ARG A 169 -15.94 -1.63 -0.02
CA ARG A 169 -15.39 -2.98 0.06
C ARG A 169 -15.02 -3.57 -1.30
N GLN A 170 -15.94 -3.52 -2.26
CA GLN A 170 -15.67 -3.99 -3.63
C GLN A 170 -14.52 -3.21 -4.27
N SER A 171 -14.38 -1.92 -3.96
CA SER A 171 -13.25 -1.12 -4.41
C SER A 171 -11.92 -1.60 -3.83
N PHE A 172 -11.84 -1.87 -2.51
CA PHE A 172 -10.64 -2.46 -1.92
C PHE A 172 -10.30 -3.80 -2.55
N ILE A 173 -11.26 -4.71 -2.69
CA ILE A 173 -11.02 -6.02 -3.33
C ILE A 173 -10.46 -5.85 -4.76
N SER A 174 -11.06 -4.95 -5.54
CA SER A 174 -10.60 -4.64 -6.90
C SER A 174 -9.17 -4.10 -6.91
N ARG A 175 -8.81 -3.22 -5.96
CA ARG A 175 -7.44 -2.71 -5.82
C ARG A 175 -6.46 -3.80 -5.43
N MET A 176 -6.82 -4.66 -4.50
CA MET A 176 -5.97 -5.79 -4.11
C MET A 176 -5.76 -6.76 -5.27
N LYS A 177 -6.78 -6.94 -6.11
CA LYS A 177 -6.65 -7.68 -7.37
C LYS A 177 -5.66 -7.00 -8.33
N THR A 178 -5.80 -5.70 -8.57
CA THR A 178 -4.84 -4.93 -9.39
C THR A 178 -3.42 -5.01 -8.83
N LEU A 179 -3.23 -4.93 -7.52
CA LEU A 179 -1.92 -5.09 -6.90
C LEU A 179 -1.37 -6.52 -7.06
N SER A 180 -2.23 -7.54 -7.08
CA SER A 180 -1.82 -8.94 -7.26
C SER A 180 -1.27 -9.27 -8.65
N GLU A 181 -1.54 -8.41 -9.64
CA GLU A 181 -0.96 -8.48 -10.99
C GLU A 181 0.54 -8.15 -10.98
N ILE A 182 1.02 -7.41 -9.97
CA ILE A 182 2.44 -7.14 -9.75
C ILE A 182 3.08 -8.37 -9.09
N ALA A 183 3.74 -9.21 -9.90
CA ALA A 183 4.18 -10.53 -9.48
C ALA A 183 5.06 -10.56 -8.22
N TRP A 184 5.97 -9.59 -8.08
CA TRP A 184 6.89 -9.51 -6.93
C TRP A 184 6.22 -8.98 -5.65
N LEU A 185 5.02 -8.39 -5.75
CA LEU A 185 4.29 -7.81 -4.62
C LEU A 185 3.49 -8.86 -3.83
N LYS A 186 3.21 -10.02 -4.43
CA LYS A 186 2.40 -11.10 -3.86
C LYS A 186 2.70 -11.46 -2.39
N PRO A 187 3.95 -11.52 -1.92
CA PRO A 187 4.25 -11.84 -0.53
C PRO A 187 3.68 -10.85 0.50
N ALA A 188 3.42 -9.60 0.09
CA ALA A 188 2.89 -8.55 0.95
C ALA A 188 1.37 -8.33 0.79
N LEU A 189 0.69 -9.16 -0.02
CA LEU A 189 -0.74 -9.02 -0.31
C LEU A 189 -1.56 -10.12 0.36
N PRO A 190 -2.80 -9.83 0.78
CA PRO A 190 -3.71 -10.81 1.31
C PRO A 190 -4.14 -11.79 0.21
N ALA A 191 -4.51 -13.00 0.63
CA ALA A 191 -5.26 -13.88 -0.25
C ALA A 191 -6.60 -13.21 -0.58
N LEU A 192 -6.92 -13.08 -1.86
CA LEU A 192 -8.19 -12.52 -2.27
C LEU A 192 -9.31 -13.51 -1.91
N PRO A 193 -10.46 -13.05 -1.41
CA PRO A 193 -11.59 -13.92 -1.14
C PRO A 193 -12.02 -14.60 -2.45
N THR A 194 -11.95 -15.93 -2.48
CA THR A 194 -12.57 -16.76 -3.51
C THR A 194 -14.05 -16.84 -3.19
N LYS A 195 -14.88 -16.21 -4.03
CA LYS A 195 -16.34 -16.33 -3.93
C LYS A 195 -16.80 -17.77 -3.89
#